data_AF-A0A936VIV1-F1
#
_entry.id   AF-A0A936VIV1-F1
#
_cell.length_a   1.000
_cell.length_b   1.000
_cell.length_c   1.000
_cell.angle_alpha   90.00
_cell.angle_beta   90.00
_cell.angle_gamma   90.00
#
_symmetry.space_group_name_H-M   'P 1'
#
loop_
_entity.id
_entity.type
_entity.pdbx_description
1 polymer ?
#
loop_
_entity_poly.entity_id
_entity_poly.type
_entity_poly.pdbx_seq_one_letter_code
_entity_poly.pdbx_strand_id
1 'polypeptide(L)'
;MDDEYEIRPEPRDSYIGRVDPTEINGRRFGGSVSYINQHRGIPSIVHNSAPLSQRFSDLTITQACTLLLRESGQPLHVNELYNLLVAGGMRFKGNNPTISIAVSLNRNRRFSKAGPGTFELVMREAERFAS
;
A
#
# COMPACT_ATOMS: atom_id res chain seq x y z
N MET A 1 -47.74 -37.19 -16.85
CA MET A 1 -47.24 -38.21 -17.78
C MET A 1 -46.25 -37.52 -18.68
N ASP A 2 -45.17 -36.99 -18.12
CA ASP A 2 -44.01 -37.67 -17.49
C ASP A 2 -43.07 -38.17 -18.58
N ASP A 3 -42.09 -37.35 -18.95
CA ASP A 3 -40.88 -37.80 -19.63
C ASP A 3 -39.67 -37.17 -18.92
N GLU A 4 -39.24 -37.95 -17.95
CA GLU A 4 -38.12 -37.83 -17.03
C GLU A 4 -36.82 -38.13 -17.79
N TYR A 5 -35.94 -37.14 -17.96
CA TYR A 5 -34.56 -37.39 -18.39
C TYR A 5 -33.72 -37.75 -17.16
N GLU A 6 -33.57 -39.05 -16.93
CA GLU A 6 -32.80 -39.65 -15.85
C GLU A 6 -31.28 -39.52 -16.13
N ILE A 7 -30.59 -38.68 -15.35
CA ILE A 7 -29.12 -38.51 -15.40
C ILE A 7 -28.50 -39.64 -14.57
N ARG A 8 -27.81 -40.58 -15.23
CA ARG A 8 -27.07 -41.68 -14.58
C ARG A 8 -25.70 -41.19 -14.05
N PRO A 9 -25.36 -41.36 -12.76
CA PRO A 9 -24.00 -41.13 -12.28
C PRO A 9 -23.11 -42.37 -12.45
N GLU A 10 -21.96 -42.18 -13.09
CA GLU A 10 -20.87 -43.16 -13.27
C GLU A 10 -20.12 -43.49 -11.95
N PRO A 11 -19.43 -44.64 -11.87
CA PRO A 11 -19.05 -45.29 -10.62
C PRO A 11 -17.85 -44.68 -9.89
N ARG A 12 -17.91 -44.75 -8.56
CA ARG A 12 -16.83 -44.40 -7.64
C ARG A 12 -15.81 -45.53 -7.61
N ASP A 13 -14.61 -45.28 -8.11
CA ASP A 13 -13.46 -46.16 -7.87
C ASP A 13 -12.83 -45.82 -6.52
N SER A 14 -12.63 -46.87 -5.73
CA SER A 14 -12.10 -46.85 -4.37
C SER A 14 -10.80 -47.65 -4.34
N TYR A 15 -9.68 -46.96 -4.11
CA TYR A 15 -8.45 -47.58 -3.62
C TYR A 15 -8.14 -47.08 -2.21
N ILE A 16 -8.26 -48.01 -1.27
CA ILE A 16 -7.91 -47.90 0.14
C ILE A 16 -6.38 -47.87 0.26
N GLY A 17 -5.84 -46.77 0.79
CA GLY A 17 -4.53 -46.70 1.40
C GLY A 17 -4.70 -46.41 2.89
N ARG A 18 -4.35 -47.39 3.73
CA ARG A 18 -4.31 -47.29 5.20
C ARG A 18 -3.29 -46.24 5.64
N VAL A 19 -3.64 -45.41 6.61
CA VAL A 19 -2.68 -44.70 7.47
C VAL A 19 -3.29 -44.51 8.85
N ASP A 20 -2.59 -45.02 9.85
CA ASP A 20 -2.90 -44.95 11.29
C ASP A 20 -3.06 -43.51 11.80
N PRO A 21 -3.90 -43.29 12.84
CA PRO A 21 -4.02 -42.00 13.49
C PRO A 21 -3.07 -41.90 14.70
N THR A 22 -1.88 -41.35 14.49
CA THR A 22 -1.03 -40.91 15.61
C THR A 22 -0.31 -39.59 15.29
N GLU A 23 -0.62 -38.61 16.14
CA GLU A 23 0.24 -37.52 16.61
C GLU A 23 0.29 -36.16 15.87
N ILE A 24 -0.54 -35.23 16.38
CA ILE A 24 -0.19 -33.88 16.87
C ILE A 24 1.13 -33.27 16.32
N ASN A 25 1.05 -32.32 15.38
CA ASN A 25 1.44 -30.91 15.58
C ASN A 25 1.29 -30.11 14.28
N GLY A 26 0.90 -28.84 14.40
CA GLY A 26 0.55 -28.00 13.26
C GLY A 26 1.72 -27.61 12.35
N ARG A 27 1.39 -27.28 11.10
CA ARG A 27 1.58 -25.95 10.49
C ARG A 27 1.42 -26.02 8.95
N ARG A 28 0.39 -25.29 8.50
CA ARG A 28 0.39 -24.32 7.38
C ARG A 28 0.90 -24.77 5.99
N PHE A 29 -0.09 -24.89 5.11
CA PHE A 29 -0.14 -24.33 3.76
C PHE A 29 1.00 -23.37 3.37
N GLY A 30 1.47 -23.54 2.13
CA GLY A 30 1.87 -22.40 1.29
C GLY A 30 3.19 -22.63 0.57
N GLY A 31 3.09 -22.95 -0.73
CA GLY A 31 4.22 -22.84 -1.64
C GLY A 31 4.83 -21.43 -1.55
N SER A 32 6.07 -21.36 -1.08
CA SER A 32 6.83 -20.11 -1.07
C SER A 32 7.29 -19.81 -2.49
N VAL A 33 6.59 -18.90 -3.15
CA VAL A 33 7.13 -18.17 -4.28
C VAL A 33 8.31 -17.35 -3.75
N SER A 34 9.53 -17.80 -4.04
CA SER A 34 10.74 -17.07 -3.71
C SER A 34 10.83 -15.85 -4.62
N TYR A 35 10.28 -14.72 -4.18
CA TYR A 35 10.57 -13.44 -4.80
C TYR A 35 12.00 -13.04 -4.46
N ILE A 36 12.86 -13.31 -5.43
CA ILE A 36 14.17 -12.71 -5.63
C ILE A 36 14.18 -11.22 -5.21
N ASN A 37 15.06 -10.94 -4.25
CA ASN A 37 15.91 -9.75 -4.12
C ASN A 37 15.29 -8.37 -4.43
N GLN A 38 14.76 -7.70 -3.41
CA GLN A 38 14.78 -6.22 -3.40
C GLN A 38 14.81 -5.67 -1.96
N HIS A 39 15.98 -5.75 -1.32
CA HIS A 39 16.32 -4.95 -0.14
C HIS A 39 16.46 -3.46 -0.49
N ARG A 40 15.42 -2.84 -1.05
CA ARG A 40 15.24 -1.38 -0.94
C ARG A 40 14.36 -1.18 0.29
N GLY A 41 15.00 -0.89 1.42
CA GLY A 41 14.34 -0.74 2.71
C GLY A 41 13.19 0.24 2.62
N ILE A 42 11.96 -0.27 2.66
CA ILE A 42 10.77 0.56 2.72
C ILE A 42 10.82 1.30 4.06
N PRO A 43 10.85 2.64 4.07
CA PRO A 43 10.96 3.40 5.31
C PRO A 43 9.77 3.08 6.24
N SER A 44 10.07 2.86 7.52
CA SER A 44 9.11 2.43 8.53
C SER A 44 8.06 3.51 8.82
N ILE A 45 6.80 3.10 9.00
CA ILE A 45 5.70 4.00 9.40
C ILE A 45 5.71 4.13 10.92
N VAL A 46 5.92 5.35 11.42
CA VAL A 46 5.88 5.63 12.86
C VAL A 46 4.44 6.01 13.25
N HIS A 47 3.77 5.15 14.01
CA HIS A 47 2.36 5.33 14.37
C HIS A 47 2.14 6.18 15.65
N ASN A 48 3.20 6.53 16.38
CA ASN A 48 3.11 7.22 17.68
C ASN A 48 3.95 8.51 17.74
N SER A 49 4.07 9.25 16.64
CA SER A 49 4.71 10.56 16.67
C SER A 49 3.68 11.62 17.07
N ALA A 50 3.90 12.26 18.22
CA ALA A 50 3.20 13.50 18.53
C ALA A 50 3.56 14.56 17.47
N PRO A 51 2.60 15.40 17.03
CA PRO A 51 2.89 16.42 16.04
C PRO A 51 3.91 17.41 16.59
N LEU A 52 5.03 17.56 15.88
CA LEU A 52 6.07 18.53 16.20
C LEU A 52 5.65 19.95 15.79
N SER A 53 4.69 20.07 14.88
CA SER A 53 4.11 21.32 14.41
C SER A 53 2.65 21.14 13.99
N GLN A 54 1.92 22.23 13.80
CA GLN A 54 0.54 22.23 13.26
C GLN A 54 0.47 22.77 11.82
N ARG A 55 1.61 22.91 11.14
CA ARG A 55 1.74 23.50 9.80
C ARG A 55 0.77 22.93 8.76
N PHE A 56 0.41 21.65 8.87
CA PHE A 56 -0.43 20.95 7.90
C PHE A 56 -1.83 20.64 8.40
N SER A 57 -2.21 21.13 9.59
CA SER A 57 -3.50 20.81 10.21
C SER A 57 -4.70 21.31 9.38
N ASP A 58 -4.57 22.47 8.73
CA ASP A 58 -5.61 23.09 7.89
C ASP A 58 -5.42 22.85 6.38
N LEU A 59 -4.40 22.08 5.99
CA LEU A 59 -4.09 21.85 4.58
C LEU A 59 -4.68 20.53 4.09
N THR A 60 -5.01 20.49 2.79
CA THR A 60 -5.30 19.22 2.12
C THR A 60 -4.02 18.39 1.97
N ILE A 61 -4.16 17.06 1.85
CA ILE A 61 -3.05 16.14 1.59
C ILE A 61 -2.20 16.63 0.41
N THR A 62 -2.83 17.02 -0.70
CA THR A 62 -2.11 17.46 -1.89
C THR A 62 -1.30 18.74 -1.66
N GLN A 63 -1.84 19.71 -0.93
CA GLN A 63 -1.13 20.96 -0.62
C GLN A 63 0.09 20.70 0.26
N ALA A 64 -0.09 19.92 1.33
CA ALA A 64 0.99 19.59 2.25
C ALA A 64 2.08 18.76 1.56
N CYS A 65 1.72 17.76 0.73
CA CYS A 65 2.69 17.01 -0.07
C CYS A 65 3.44 17.87 -1.09
N THR A 66 2.80 18.89 -1.69
CA THR A 66 3.51 19.85 -2.56
C THR A 66 4.60 20.58 -1.78
N LEU A 67 4.30 21.05 -0.57
CA LEU A 67 5.30 21.72 0.27
C LEU A 67 6.45 20.79 0.63
N LEU A 68 6.15 19.57 1.07
CA LEU A 68 7.16 18.58 1.46
C LEU A 68 8.07 18.18 0.29
N LEU A 69 7.52 17.89 -0.88
CA LEU A 69 8.31 17.50 -2.05
C LEU A 69 9.12 18.68 -2.63
N ARG A 70 8.61 19.91 -2.49
CA ARG A 70 9.34 21.11 -2.87
C ARG A 70 10.51 21.37 -1.92
N GLU A 71 10.31 21.17 -0.63
CA GLU A 71 11.35 21.35 0.40
C GLU A 71 12.40 20.26 0.37
N SER A 72 12.02 19.01 0.10
CA SER A 72 12.98 17.90 -0.02
C SER A 72 13.81 17.98 -1.30
N GLY A 73 13.27 18.56 -2.37
CA GLY A 73 13.91 18.61 -3.69
C GLY A 73 14.18 17.23 -4.29
N GLN A 74 13.57 16.17 -3.75
CA GLN A 74 13.81 14.77 -4.10
C GLN A 74 12.49 13.98 -4.02
N PRO A 75 12.36 12.88 -4.79
CA PRO A 75 11.22 11.98 -4.68
C PRO A 75 11.12 11.37 -3.28
N LEU A 76 9.93 11.34 -2.69
CA LEU A 76 9.69 10.76 -1.36
C LEU A 76 8.76 9.56 -1.42
N HIS A 77 9.05 8.56 -0.59
CA HIS A 77 8.17 7.41 -0.44
C HIS A 77 6.91 7.80 0.35
N VAL A 78 5.78 7.15 0.08
CA VAL A 78 4.48 7.43 0.69
C VAL A 78 4.51 7.30 2.22
N ASN A 79 5.33 6.40 2.75
CA ASN A 79 5.52 6.24 4.18
C ASN A 79 6.26 7.46 4.80
N GLU A 80 7.23 8.02 4.08
CA GLU A 80 7.94 9.22 4.53
C GLU A 80 7.00 10.42 4.49
N LEU A 81 6.25 10.58 3.41
CA LEU A 81 5.21 11.61 3.30
C LEU A 81 4.22 11.48 4.45
N TYR A 82 3.75 10.28 4.77
CA TYR A 82 2.88 10.05 5.93
C TYR A 82 3.51 10.53 7.24
N ASN A 83 4.74 10.09 7.53
CA ASN A 83 5.43 10.45 8.77
C ASN A 83 5.61 11.98 8.89
N LEU A 84 5.98 12.64 7.79
CA LEU A 84 6.15 14.10 7.73
C LEU A 84 4.83 14.85 7.87
N LEU A 85 3.75 14.34 7.26
CA LEU A 85 2.41 14.91 7.39
C LEU A 85 1.91 14.84 8.82
N VAL A 86 2.04 13.69 9.48
CA VAL A 86 1.66 13.52 10.89
C VAL A 86 2.54 14.36 11.81
N ALA A 87 3.86 14.38 11.57
CA ALA A 87 4.77 15.25 12.31
C ALA A 87 4.43 16.74 12.16
N GLY A 88 3.91 17.15 11.00
CA GLY A 88 3.42 18.51 10.76
C GLY A 88 1.96 18.75 11.17
N GLY A 89 1.33 17.82 11.88
CA GLY A 89 0.01 18.02 12.49
C GLY A 89 -1.18 17.57 11.67
N MET A 90 -0.95 16.92 10.51
CA MET A 90 -2.03 16.34 9.72
C MET A 90 -2.59 15.11 10.41
N ARG A 91 -3.91 15.07 10.61
CA ARG A 91 -4.61 13.94 11.22
C ARG A 91 -5.36 13.15 10.16
N PHE A 92 -5.10 11.85 10.12
CA PHE A 92 -5.83 10.92 9.27
C PHE A 92 -6.90 10.21 10.11
N LYS A 93 -8.14 10.16 9.59
CA LYS A 93 -9.27 9.50 10.26
C LYS A 93 -9.44 8.03 9.86
N GLY A 94 -8.81 7.59 8.77
CA GLY A 94 -8.96 6.23 8.23
C GLY A 94 -7.80 5.31 8.56
N ASN A 95 -8.04 4.00 8.50
CA ASN A 95 -7.06 2.95 8.82
C ASN A 95 -5.90 2.85 7.81
N ASN A 96 -6.07 3.40 6.61
CA ASN A 96 -5.09 3.30 5.52
C ASN A 96 -4.68 4.70 5.03
N PRO A 97 -3.91 5.46 5.83
CA PRO A 97 -3.51 6.82 5.47
C PRO A 97 -2.58 6.85 4.25
N THR A 98 -1.70 5.85 4.08
CA THR A 98 -0.80 5.75 2.93
C THR A 98 -1.53 5.55 1.60
N ILE A 99 -2.59 4.73 1.58
CA ILE A 99 -3.46 4.57 0.40
C ILE A 99 -4.13 5.92 0.08
N SER A 100 -4.64 6.60 1.11
CA SER A 100 -5.29 7.90 0.95
C SER A 100 -4.34 8.95 0.36
N ILE A 101 -3.09 8.97 0.81
CA ILE A 101 -2.03 9.83 0.27
C ILE A 101 -1.75 9.46 -1.19
N ALA A 102 -1.42 8.20 -1.47
CA ALA A 102 -1.07 7.74 -2.81
C ALA A 102 -2.18 8.03 -3.83
N VAL A 103 -3.44 7.77 -3.48
CA VAL A 103 -4.60 8.06 -4.34
C VAL A 103 -4.74 9.56 -4.58
N SER A 104 -4.55 10.40 -3.56
CA SER A 104 -4.61 11.86 -3.69
C SER A 104 -3.53 12.39 -4.64
N LEU A 105 -2.32 11.84 -4.56
CA LEU A 105 -1.20 12.23 -5.45
C LEU A 105 -1.41 11.72 -6.88
N ASN A 106 -1.87 10.49 -7.06
CA ASN A 106 -2.14 9.91 -8.38
C ASN A 106 -3.21 10.69 -9.17
N ARG A 107 -4.18 11.32 -8.48
CA ARG A 107 -5.24 12.11 -9.12
C ARG A 107 -4.80 13.52 -9.52
N ASN A 108 -3.64 13.98 -9.06
CA ASN A 108 -3.17 15.34 -9.29
C ASN A 108 -1.96 15.36 -10.24
N ARG A 109 -2.13 16.00 -11.41
CA ARG A 109 -1.13 16.04 -12.50
C ARG A 109 0.18 16.74 -12.13
N ARG A 110 0.24 17.41 -10.97
CA ARG A 110 1.48 17.99 -10.44
C ARG A 110 2.44 16.94 -9.89
N PHE A 111 2.00 15.72 -9.66
CA PHE A 111 2.83 14.64 -9.13
C PHE A 111 3.01 13.53 -10.16
N SER A 112 4.18 12.90 -10.14
CA SER A 112 4.51 11.72 -10.93
C SER A 112 4.98 10.62 -9.99
N LYS A 113 4.81 9.38 -10.47
CA LYS A 113 5.30 8.20 -9.80
C LYS A 113 6.74 7.94 -10.27
N ALA A 114 7.71 8.32 -9.43
CA ALA A 114 9.12 8.04 -9.66
C ALA A 114 9.47 6.56 -9.42
N GLY A 115 8.66 5.84 -8.63
CA GLY A 115 8.86 4.42 -8.33
C GLY A 115 7.71 3.79 -7.53
N PRO A 116 7.83 2.51 -7.13
CA PRO A 116 6.85 1.86 -6.26
C PRO A 116 6.67 2.64 -4.95
N GLY A 117 5.50 3.22 -4.74
CA GLY A 117 5.20 4.02 -3.54
C GLY A 117 5.95 5.35 -3.45
N THR A 118 6.72 5.74 -4.47
CA THR A 118 7.55 6.95 -4.46
C THR A 118 6.99 7.99 -5.42
N PHE A 119 6.84 9.22 -4.92
CA PHE A 119 6.25 10.34 -5.65
C PHE A 119 7.22 11.49 -5.76
N GLU A 120 7.18 12.18 -6.89
CA GLU A 120 7.94 13.40 -7.15
C GLU A 120 7.02 14.51 -7.62
N LEU A 121 7.48 15.75 -7.50
CA LEU A 121 6.78 16.93 -8.00
C LEU A 121 7.23 17.21 -9.45
N VAL A 122 6.29 17.17 -10.40
CA VAL A 122 6.51 17.30 -11.86
C VAL A 122 6.43 18.73 -12.33
N MET A 123 6.20 19.69 -11.43
CA MET A 123 6.03 21.08 -11.84
C MET A 123 7.27 21.55 -12.61
N ARG A 124 7.12 21.60 -13.94
CA ARG A 124 8.01 22.36 -14.82
C ARG A 124 7.95 23.80 -14.35
N GLU A 125 9.03 24.26 -13.73
CA GLU A 125 9.48 25.64 -13.85
C GLU A 125 8.50 26.72 -13.36
N ALA A 126 7.85 26.51 -12.21
CA ALA A 126 7.31 27.66 -11.46
C ALA A 126 8.41 28.45 -10.72
N GLU A 127 9.67 28.04 -10.86
CA GLU A 127 10.86 28.78 -10.42
C GLU A 127 11.36 29.80 -11.47
N ARG A 128 10.69 29.93 -12.63
CA ARG A 128 11.01 30.99 -13.61
C ARG A 128 10.44 32.38 -13.28
N PHE A 129 9.78 32.56 -12.14
CA PHE A 129 9.17 33.85 -11.76
C PHE A 129 9.67 34.40 -10.42
N ALA A 130 10.96 34.25 -10.16
CA ALA A 130 11.69 35.11 -9.22
C ALA A 130 13.01 35.53 -9.88
N SER A 131 12.93 36.48 -10.82
CA SER A 131 14.07 37.23 -11.38
C SER A 131 13.82 38.71 -11.14
#